data_AF-A0A959X8R7-F1
#
_entry.id   AF-A0A959X8R7-F1
#
_cell.length_a   1.000
_cell.length_b   1.000
_cell.length_c   1.000
_cell.angle_alpha   90.00
_cell.angle_beta   90.00
_cell.angle_gamma   90.00
#
_symmetry.space_group_name_H-M   'P 1'
#
loop_
_entity.id
_entity.type
_entity.pdbx_description
1 polymer ?
#
loop_
_entity_poly.entity_id
_entity_poly.type
_entity_poly.pdbx_seq_one_letter_code
_entity_poly.pdbx_strand_id
1 'polypeptide(L)'
;KTKFWQMIGRGTRLRPDLFGPGRDKTDFLVFDFCGNLEFFSQDLPGSEGSVQKSLTQRIFEGRLAMVQALDTAGGERELRASTAGWLREVVDGMTLDNVLVRPHRRAVERFSQADAWESLTADGAALALTLSGLPSQVTDDDEAAKRFDLLILRRQLAQLEGDAVAAERVREAVQEIASGLLGKLTIPAVKERAELLEEVAGDDWWVDVTLPMLELVRVRVRSLVRFADKATRATVYTDFEDTLGEAVEITLPGVTPGTDVERFRAKARGYLRVHEDALALQRLRRNKQLTSQDLSELEGMLHDAGAGPADLVWAAHQPGGLGLFIRSLVGLERAAAEEAFTDFLGDGAGYTVSQVRFVDLIVKELTTQGAMEPARLFESPYTDVAATGPDGLFAEGDVGKIVDILGAVRSTAVVAATG
;
A
#
# COMPACT_ATOMS: atom_id res chain seq x y z
N LYS A 1 2.68 -0.94 -10.85
CA LYS A 1 3.60 -0.87 -12.01
C LYS A 1 4.18 -2.27 -12.39
N THR A 2 4.86 -3.02 -11.51
CA THR A 2 5.55 -4.30 -11.87
C THR A 2 4.66 -5.40 -12.47
N LYS A 3 3.46 -5.67 -11.93
CA LYS A 3 2.56 -6.72 -12.46
C LYS A 3 2.01 -6.39 -13.85
N PHE A 4 1.74 -5.11 -14.12
CA PHE A 4 1.28 -4.62 -15.42
C PHE A 4 2.33 -4.89 -16.50
N TRP A 5 3.59 -4.51 -16.24
CA TRP A 5 4.69 -4.79 -17.16
C TRP A 5 4.98 -6.28 -17.34
N GLN A 6 4.83 -7.09 -16.29
CA GLN A 6 4.91 -8.55 -16.43
C GLN A 6 3.79 -9.13 -17.29
N MET A 7 2.59 -8.55 -17.26
CA MET A 7 1.47 -8.96 -18.11
C MET A 7 1.77 -8.64 -19.59
N ILE A 8 2.21 -7.42 -19.88
CA ILE A 8 2.63 -6.99 -21.23
C ILE A 8 3.79 -7.86 -21.76
N GLY A 9 4.80 -8.12 -20.93
CA GLY A 9 5.95 -8.96 -21.28
C GLY A 9 5.62 -10.43 -21.54
N ARG A 10 4.47 -10.95 -21.08
CA ARG A 10 3.99 -12.28 -21.51
C ARG A 10 3.46 -12.26 -22.94
N GLY A 11 2.90 -11.13 -23.37
CA GLY A 11 2.39 -10.89 -24.72
C GLY A 11 3.48 -10.83 -25.78
N THR A 12 4.73 -10.47 -25.44
CA THR A 12 5.84 -10.34 -26.41
C THR A 12 6.48 -11.67 -26.82
N ARG A 13 6.06 -12.80 -26.24
CA ARG A 13 6.63 -14.12 -26.55
C ARG A 13 6.35 -14.50 -28.00
N LEU A 14 7.41 -14.88 -28.71
CA LEU A 14 7.35 -15.47 -30.05
C LEU A 14 6.62 -16.82 -30.00
N ARG A 15 5.78 -17.08 -31.00
CA ARG A 15 5.04 -18.34 -31.13
C ARG A 15 4.97 -18.74 -32.60
N PRO A 16 5.65 -19.84 -32.99
CA PRO A 16 5.57 -20.35 -34.34
C PRO A 16 4.14 -20.79 -34.70
N ASP A 17 3.80 -20.67 -35.98
CA ASP A 17 2.52 -21.09 -36.56
C ASP A 17 1.25 -20.50 -35.90
N LEU A 18 1.36 -19.40 -35.14
CA LEU A 18 0.23 -18.83 -34.39
C LEU A 18 -0.90 -18.37 -35.32
N PHE A 19 -0.55 -17.83 -36.49
CA PHE A 19 -1.51 -17.35 -37.48
C PHE A 19 -1.77 -18.38 -38.60
N GLY A 20 -1.31 -19.61 -38.43
CA GLY A 20 -1.44 -20.73 -39.36
C GLY A 20 -0.09 -21.38 -39.73
N PRO A 21 -0.10 -22.51 -40.45
CA PRO A 21 1.13 -23.21 -40.84
C PRO A 21 2.08 -22.31 -41.66
N GLY A 22 3.32 -22.15 -41.19
CA GLY A 22 4.33 -21.26 -41.74
C GLY A 22 4.12 -19.78 -41.40
N ARG A 23 3.17 -19.44 -40.52
CA ARG A 23 2.83 -18.06 -40.15
C ARG A 23 3.02 -17.83 -38.66
N ASP A 24 4.23 -17.45 -38.31
CA ASP A 24 4.62 -17.14 -36.95
C ASP A 24 3.95 -15.85 -36.44
N LYS A 25 3.91 -15.72 -35.12
CA LYS A 25 3.41 -14.52 -34.46
C LYS A 25 4.31 -13.30 -34.77
N THR A 26 3.74 -12.30 -35.42
CA THR A 26 4.36 -11.00 -35.71
C THR A 26 4.09 -9.95 -34.64
N ASP A 27 2.90 -9.98 -34.03
CA ASP A 27 2.42 -8.95 -33.12
C ASP A 27 1.42 -9.52 -32.10
N PHE A 28 0.98 -8.67 -31.16
CA PHE A 28 -0.13 -8.93 -30.27
C PHE A 28 -0.85 -7.61 -29.99
N LEU A 29 -2.17 -7.68 -29.89
CA LEU A 29 -3.02 -6.53 -29.57
C LEU A 29 -3.26 -6.47 -28.06
N VAL A 30 -3.19 -5.26 -27.51
CA VAL A 30 -3.59 -4.96 -26.14
C VAL A 30 -4.79 -4.03 -26.21
N PHE A 31 -5.92 -4.48 -25.68
CA PHE A 31 -7.11 -3.66 -25.55
C PHE A 31 -7.08 -2.98 -24.19
N ASP A 32 -6.81 -1.68 -24.19
CA ASP A 32 -6.74 -0.89 -22.96
C ASP A 32 -8.11 -0.32 -22.60
N PHE A 33 -8.89 -1.10 -21.84
CA PHE A 33 -10.12 -0.61 -21.25
C PHE A 33 -9.80 0.27 -20.05
N CYS A 34 -10.20 1.55 -20.11
CA CYS A 34 -10.05 2.57 -19.06
C CYS A 34 -8.69 3.30 -18.99
N GLY A 35 -7.89 3.34 -20.07
CA GLY A 35 -6.70 4.19 -20.13
C GLY A 35 -5.59 3.77 -19.16
N ASN A 36 -5.42 2.48 -18.93
CA ASN A 36 -4.37 1.95 -18.05
C ASN A 36 -2.96 2.28 -18.57
N LEU A 37 -2.76 2.33 -19.89
CA LEU A 37 -1.47 2.69 -20.49
C LEU A 37 -1.07 4.11 -20.11
N GLU A 38 -2.00 5.05 -20.22
CA GLU A 38 -1.81 6.44 -19.80
C GLU A 38 -1.58 6.52 -18.28
N PHE A 39 -2.43 5.88 -17.49
CA PHE A 39 -2.32 5.81 -16.03
C PHE A 39 -0.97 5.25 -15.54
N PHE A 40 -0.43 4.21 -16.18
CA PHE A 40 0.86 3.62 -15.81
C PHE A 40 2.08 4.33 -16.41
N SER A 41 1.90 5.11 -17.48
CA SER A 41 2.97 5.93 -18.10
C SER A 41 3.27 7.23 -17.36
N GLN A 42 2.36 7.73 -16.53
CA GLN A 42 2.56 8.94 -15.73
C GLN A 42 3.30 8.64 -14.40
N ASP A 43 4.10 9.59 -13.93
CA ASP A 43 4.58 9.63 -12.54
C ASP A 43 3.47 10.18 -11.64
N LEU A 44 2.38 9.42 -11.56
CA LEU A 44 1.30 9.67 -10.62
C LEU A 44 1.75 9.16 -9.24
N PRO A 45 1.56 9.95 -8.16
CA PRO A 45 1.64 9.41 -6.81
C PRO A 45 0.67 8.23 -6.71
N GLY A 46 1.10 7.15 -6.05
CA GLY A 46 0.26 5.98 -5.87
C GLY A 46 -1.06 6.40 -5.22
N SER A 47 -2.16 6.29 -5.96
CA SER A 47 -3.48 6.29 -5.36
C SER A 47 -3.58 5.01 -4.55
N GLU A 48 -3.63 5.13 -3.22
CA GLU A 48 -4.12 4.04 -2.38
C GLU A 48 -5.57 3.81 -2.79
N GLY A 49 -5.79 2.84 -3.69
CA GLY A 49 -7.12 2.41 -4.05
C GLY A 49 -7.89 2.13 -2.75
N SER A 50 -9.14 2.59 -2.65
CA SER A 50 -9.93 2.33 -1.46
C SER A 50 -10.18 0.82 -1.38
N VAL A 51 -9.49 0.15 -0.46
CA VAL A 51 -9.77 -1.26 -0.18
C VAL A 51 -11.17 -1.28 0.42
N GLN A 52 -12.14 -1.81 -0.33
CA GLN A 52 -13.48 -2.00 0.22
C GLN A 52 -13.39 -2.90 1.45
N LYS A 53 -13.89 -2.41 2.59
CA LYS A 53 -13.91 -3.17 3.84
C LYS A 53 -14.66 -4.49 3.65
N SER A 54 -14.06 -5.59 4.11
CA SER A 54 -14.70 -6.89 4.07
C SER A 54 -15.96 -6.92 4.95
N LEU A 55 -16.87 -7.88 4.72
CA LEU A 55 -18.04 -8.05 5.58
C LEU A 55 -17.62 -8.33 7.04
N THR A 56 -16.62 -9.17 7.24
CA THR A 56 -16.08 -9.50 8.57
C THR A 56 -15.54 -8.25 9.26
N GLN A 57 -14.80 -7.41 8.53
CA GLN A 57 -14.31 -6.14 9.07
C GLN A 57 -15.47 -5.24 9.50
N ARG A 58 -16.49 -5.08 8.65
CA ARG A 58 -17.66 -4.24 8.97
C ARG A 58 -18.46 -4.77 10.17
N ILE A 59 -18.57 -6.09 10.33
CA ILE A 59 -19.21 -6.71 11.49
C ILE A 59 -18.39 -6.46 12.75
N PHE A 60 -17.06 -6.60 12.67
CA PHE A 60 -16.17 -6.29 13.80
C PHE A 60 -16.30 -4.83 14.23
N GLU A 61 -16.21 -3.90 13.29
CA GLU A 61 -16.37 -2.46 13.55
C GLU A 61 -17.74 -2.15 14.16
N GLY A 62 -18.82 -2.72 13.61
CA GLY A 62 -20.17 -2.52 14.13
C GLY A 62 -20.37 -3.10 15.53
N ARG A 63 -19.79 -4.28 15.82
CA ARG A 63 -19.86 -4.89 17.16
C ARG A 63 -19.05 -4.11 18.18
N LEU A 64 -17.94 -3.52 17.77
CA LEU A 64 -17.16 -2.62 18.62
C LEU A 64 -17.97 -1.36 18.96
N ALA A 65 -18.60 -0.73 17.96
CA ALA A 65 -19.50 0.40 18.18
C ALA A 65 -20.69 0.01 19.08
N MET A 66 -21.22 -1.19 18.92
CA MET A 66 -22.32 -1.71 19.75
C MET A 66 -21.91 -1.83 21.22
N VAL A 67 -20.70 -2.33 21.52
CA VAL A 67 -20.19 -2.37 22.91
C VAL A 67 -20.11 -0.95 23.50
N GLN A 68 -19.59 0.02 22.75
CA GLN A 68 -19.49 1.41 23.22
C GLN A 68 -20.87 2.05 23.45
N ALA A 69 -21.81 1.82 22.54
CA ALA A 69 -23.17 2.32 22.66
C ALA A 69 -23.92 1.71 23.86
N LEU A 70 -23.76 0.41 24.09
CA LEU A 70 -24.34 -0.29 25.24
C LEU A 70 -23.72 0.17 26.58
N ASP A 71 -22.39 0.36 26.61
CA ASP A 71 -21.69 0.89 27.79
C ASP A 71 -22.17 2.31 28.14
N THR A 72 -22.51 3.12 27.12
CA THR A 72 -23.07 4.48 27.29
C THR A 72 -24.53 4.45 27.75
N ALA A 73 -25.35 3.57 27.17
CA ALA A 73 -26.77 3.44 27.51
C ALA A 73 -27.00 2.82 28.91
N GLY A 74 -26.04 2.07 29.44
CA GLY A 74 -26.09 1.51 30.80
C GLY A 74 -27.03 0.30 30.96
N GLY A 75 -27.36 -0.42 29.88
CA GLY A 75 -28.31 -1.53 29.85
C GLY A 75 -27.83 -2.77 29.08
N GLU A 76 -28.68 -3.81 29.00
CA GLU A 76 -28.48 -5.02 28.18
C GLU A 76 -27.15 -5.77 28.39
N ARG A 77 -26.80 -6.04 29.66
CA ARG A 77 -25.51 -6.66 30.03
C ARG A 77 -25.21 -7.98 29.31
N GLU A 78 -26.22 -8.81 29.06
CA GLU A 78 -26.06 -10.08 28.35
C GLU A 78 -25.71 -9.88 26.86
N LEU A 79 -26.38 -8.94 26.19
CA LEU A 79 -26.09 -8.58 24.80
C LEU A 79 -24.70 -7.95 24.69
N ARG A 80 -24.35 -7.09 25.65
CA ARG A 80 -23.02 -6.49 25.73
C ARG A 80 -21.95 -7.55 25.93
N ALA A 81 -22.13 -8.47 26.87
CA ALA A 81 -21.18 -9.55 27.17
C ALA A 81 -21.01 -10.52 25.99
N SER A 82 -22.09 -10.90 25.32
CA SER A 82 -22.03 -11.76 24.12
C SER A 82 -21.34 -11.05 22.93
N THR A 83 -21.60 -9.75 22.75
CA THR A 83 -20.94 -8.95 21.70
C THR A 83 -19.44 -8.82 21.94
N ALA A 84 -19.04 -8.51 23.17
CA ALA A 84 -17.63 -8.48 23.58
C ALA A 84 -16.97 -9.87 23.49
N GLY A 85 -17.69 -10.93 23.85
CA GLY A 85 -17.21 -12.31 23.74
C GLY A 85 -16.86 -12.70 22.31
N TRP A 86 -17.70 -12.32 21.34
CA TRP A 86 -17.41 -12.53 19.92
C TRP A 86 -16.18 -11.75 19.45
N LEU A 87 -16.04 -10.48 19.86
CA LEU A 87 -14.86 -9.67 19.50
C LEU A 87 -13.57 -10.29 20.04
N ARG A 88 -13.60 -10.75 21.30
CA ARG A 88 -12.49 -11.48 21.92
C ARG A 88 -12.14 -12.75 21.16
N GLU A 89 -13.14 -13.56 20.80
CA GLU A 89 -12.94 -14.79 20.02
C GLU A 89 -12.23 -14.51 18.69
N VAL A 90 -12.68 -13.48 17.96
CA VAL A 90 -12.06 -13.08 16.69
C VAL A 90 -10.60 -12.62 16.89
N VAL A 91 -10.31 -11.84 17.93
CA VAL A 91 -8.94 -11.40 18.24
C VAL A 91 -8.05 -12.57 18.67
N ASP A 92 -8.58 -13.49 19.49
CA ASP A 92 -7.85 -14.68 19.92
C ASP A 92 -7.48 -15.60 18.74
N GLY A 93 -8.30 -15.63 17.70
CA GLY A 93 -7.99 -16.30 16.44
C GLY A 93 -6.92 -15.61 15.58
N MET A 94 -6.41 -14.43 15.93
CA MET A 94 -5.36 -13.73 15.16
C MET A 94 -3.98 -14.28 15.49
N THR A 95 -3.46 -15.15 14.63
CA THR A 95 -2.15 -15.79 14.84
C THR A 95 -0.99 -14.82 14.70
N LEU A 96 -0.12 -14.72 15.72
CA LEU A 96 1.10 -13.90 15.69
C LEU A 96 2.15 -14.37 14.67
N ASP A 97 1.99 -15.55 14.09
CA ASP A 97 2.83 -16.02 12.98
C ASP A 97 2.52 -15.29 11.67
N ASN A 98 1.33 -14.71 11.53
CA ASN A 98 0.91 -13.99 10.34
C ASN A 98 1.60 -12.63 10.25
N VAL A 99 2.24 -12.35 9.11
CA VAL A 99 3.01 -11.11 8.87
C VAL A 99 2.15 -9.85 9.02
N LEU A 100 0.86 -9.90 8.71
CA LEU A 100 -0.07 -8.79 8.87
C LEU A 100 -0.44 -8.55 10.34
N VAL A 101 -0.42 -9.59 11.17
CA VAL A 101 -0.80 -9.52 12.58
C VAL A 101 0.38 -9.10 13.46
N ARG A 102 1.61 -9.49 13.10
CA ARG A 102 2.85 -9.19 13.86
C ARG A 102 3.01 -7.72 14.29
N PRO A 103 2.77 -6.71 13.43
CA PRO A 103 2.87 -5.30 13.83
C PRO A 103 1.88 -4.92 14.94
N HIS A 104 0.77 -5.63 15.05
CA HIS A 104 -0.32 -5.38 16.00
C HIS A 104 -0.24 -6.26 17.26
N ARG A 105 0.87 -6.97 17.48
CA ARG A 105 1.05 -7.94 18.58
C ARG A 105 0.54 -7.46 19.94
N ARG A 106 0.95 -6.23 20.35
CA ARG A 106 0.54 -5.67 21.65
C ARG A 106 -0.98 -5.51 21.78
N ALA A 107 -1.64 -5.10 20.70
CA ALA A 107 -3.08 -4.94 20.68
C ALA A 107 -3.79 -6.31 20.69
N VAL A 108 -3.28 -7.29 19.93
CA VAL A 108 -3.80 -8.66 19.93
C VAL A 108 -3.69 -9.28 21.32
N GLU A 109 -2.49 -9.27 21.93
CA GLU A 109 -2.26 -9.86 23.27
C GLU A 109 -3.15 -9.22 24.34
N ARG A 110 -3.39 -7.90 24.25
CA ARG A 110 -4.31 -7.18 25.15
C ARG A 110 -5.75 -7.63 24.94
N PHE A 111 -6.25 -7.58 23.72
CA PHE A 111 -7.67 -7.82 23.40
C PHE A 111 -8.03 -9.31 23.29
N SER A 112 -7.06 -10.23 23.38
CA SER A 112 -7.32 -11.65 23.66
C SER A 112 -7.78 -11.89 25.10
N GLN A 113 -7.44 -10.99 26.04
CA GLN A 113 -7.82 -11.14 27.45
C GLN A 113 -9.27 -10.67 27.69
N ALA A 114 -10.01 -11.39 28.54
CA ALA A 114 -11.39 -11.04 28.89
C ALA A 114 -11.49 -9.67 29.56
N ASP A 115 -10.57 -9.37 30.48
CA ASP A 115 -10.53 -8.13 31.27
C ASP A 115 -10.44 -6.87 30.40
N ALA A 116 -9.77 -6.97 29.24
CA ALA A 116 -9.65 -5.86 28.30
C ALA A 116 -11.00 -5.42 27.69
N TRP A 117 -12.01 -6.29 27.78
CA TRP A 117 -13.36 -6.00 27.32
C TRP A 117 -14.29 -5.59 28.44
N GLU A 118 -13.98 -5.74 29.73
CA GLU A 118 -14.94 -5.42 30.81
C GLU A 118 -15.29 -3.93 30.85
N SER A 119 -14.33 -3.05 30.57
CA SER A 119 -14.53 -1.61 30.43
C SER A 119 -13.73 -1.11 29.23
N LEU A 120 -14.44 -0.79 28.15
CA LEU A 120 -13.81 -0.37 26.90
C LEU A 120 -13.76 1.17 26.84
N THR A 121 -12.60 1.74 27.20
CA THR A 121 -12.37 3.19 27.04
C THR A 121 -12.32 3.58 25.57
N ALA A 122 -12.51 4.88 25.26
CA ALA A 122 -12.42 5.39 23.88
C ALA A 122 -11.07 5.05 23.21
N ASP A 123 -9.96 5.21 23.93
CA ASP A 123 -8.63 4.83 23.44
C ASP A 123 -8.48 3.32 23.25
N GLY A 124 -9.11 2.54 24.14
CA GLY A 124 -9.19 1.08 24.01
C GLY A 124 -9.92 0.67 22.73
N ALA A 125 -11.09 1.26 22.47
CA ALA A 125 -11.85 1.02 21.26
C ALA A 125 -11.07 1.44 20.01
N ALA A 126 -10.42 2.61 20.01
CA ALA A 126 -9.59 3.05 18.90
C ALA A 126 -8.45 2.07 18.61
N LEU A 127 -7.81 1.52 19.65
CA LEU A 127 -6.79 0.49 19.49
C LEU A 127 -7.36 -0.82 18.94
N ALA A 128 -8.51 -1.29 19.46
CA ALA A 128 -9.18 -2.50 18.99
C ALA A 128 -9.63 -2.37 17.52
N LEU A 129 -10.03 -1.17 17.09
CA LEU A 129 -10.45 -0.91 15.71
C LEU A 129 -9.34 -1.20 14.70
N THR A 130 -8.07 -1.01 15.08
CA THR A 130 -6.91 -1.34 14.23
C THR A 130 -6.81 -2.83 13.89
N LEU A 131 -7.47 -3.70 14.67
CA LEU A 131 -7.49 -5.15 14.47
C LEU A 131 -8.58 -5.62 13.49
N SER A 132 -9.56 -4.76 13.18
CA SER A 132 -10.78 -5.13 12.43
C SER A 132 -10.54 -5.72 11.04
N GLY A 133 -9.45 -5.32 10.38
CA GLY A 133 -9.08 -5.80 9.05
C GLY A 133 -8.10 -6.98 9.04
N LEU A 134 -7.67 -7.46 10.21
CA LEU A 134 -6.65 -8.50 10.31
C LEU A 134 -7.22 -9.91 10.10
N PRO A 135 -6.44 -10.83 9.52
CA PRO A 135 -6.86 -12.21 9.34
C PRO A 135 -6.97 -12.94 10.70
N SER A 136 -8.06 -13.67 10.87
CA SER A 136 -8.34 -14.52 12.04
C SER A 136 -8.70 -15.94 11.59
N GLN A 137 -8.39 -16.94 12.43
CA GLN A 137 -8.82 -18.32 12.24
C GLN A 137 -10.32 -18.52 12.50
N VAL A 138 -10.97 -17.54 13.13
CA VAL A 138 -12.42 -17.52 13.30
C VAL A 138 -13.06 -17.07 11.99
N THR A 139 -13.38 -18.04 11.15
CA THR A 139 -13.98 -17.80 9.82
C THR A 139 -15.44 -18.21 9.79
N ASP A 140 -16.24 -17.38 9.14
CA ASP A 140 -17.62 -17.68 8.77
C ASP A 140 -17.74 -17.55 7.25
N ASP A 141 -17.90 -18.67 6.56
CA ASP A 141 -17.95 -18.72 5.11
C ASP A 141 -19.35 -18.43 4.56
N ASP A 142 -20.37 -18.34 5.42
CA ASP A 142 -21.74 -18.02 5.01
C ASP A 142 -21.89 -16.51 4.78
N GLU A 143 -21.68 -16.10 3.53
CA GLU A 143 -21.81 -14.70 3.11
C GLU A 143 -23.23 -14.14 3.32
N ALA A 144 -24.27 -14.98 3.18
CA ALA A 144 -25.66 -14.55 3.38
C ALA A 144 -25.93 -14.30 4.87
N ALA A 145 -25.45 -15.20 5.74
CA ALA A 145 -25.54 -15.03 7.19
C ALA A 145 -24.80 -13.78 7.67
N LYS A 146 -23.58 -13.52 7.17
CA LYS A 146 -22.81 -12.30 7.49
C LYS A 146 -23.53 -11.02 7.08
N ARG A 147 -24.19 -11.00 5.91
CA ARG A 147 -24.99 -9.85 5.50
C ARG A 147 -26.18 -9.62 6.42
N PHE A 148 -26.85 -10.69 6.82
CA PHE A 148 -27.97 -10.60 7.75
C PHE A 148 -27.53 -10.15 9.15
N ASP A 149 -26.42 -10.68 9.67
CA ASP A 149 -25.80 -10.21 10.91
C ASP A 149 -25.55 -8.70 10.86
N LEU A 150 -24.94 -8.22 9.77
CA LEU A 150 -24.67 -6.80 9.59
C LEU A 150 -25.96 -5.96 9.50
N LEU A 151 -27.02 -6.51 8.89
CA LEU A 151 -28.32 -5.86 8.81
C LEU A 151 -28.94 -5.69 10.20
N ILE A 152 -28.99 -6.76 11.00
CA ILE A 152 -29.52 -6.69 12.37
C ILE A 152 -28.66 -5.78 13.26
N LEU A 153 -27.34 -5.87 13.15
CA LEU A 153 -26.41 -5.02 13.89
C LEU A 153 -26.63 -3.53 13.59
N ARG A 154 -26.88 -3.18 12.32
CA ARG A 154 -27.26 -1.82 11.92
C ARG A 154 -28.59 -1.38 12.52
N ARG A 155 -29.58 -2.28 12.60
CA ARG A 155 -30.86 -1.96 13.24
C ARG A 155 -30.69 -1.67 14.72
N GLN A 156 -29.88 -2.47 15.41
CA GLN A 156 -29.57 -2.31 16.83
C GLN A 156 -28.84 -0.99 17.09
N LEU A 157 -27.82 -0.67 16.30
CA LEU A 157 -27.09 0.60 16.40
C LEU A 157 -28.00 1.80 16.14
N ALA A 158 -28.81 1.76 15.07
CA ALA A 158 -29.77 2.84 14.77
C ALA A 158 -30.76 3.09 15.92
N GLN A 159 -31.16 2.04 16.67
CA GLN A 159 -32.01 2.18 17.85
C GLN A 159 -31.30 2.91 18.99
N LEU A 160 -30.04 2.55 19.25
CA LEU A 160 -29.23 3.14 20.32
C LEU A 160 -28.84 4.59 20.00
N GLU A 161 -28.61 4.90 18.72
CA GLU A 161 -28.24 6.23 18.24
C GLU A 161 -29.46 7.15 18.04
N GLY A 162 -30.68 6.60 18.04
CA GLY A 162 -31.91 7.34 17.78
C GLY A 162 -32.12 7.72 16.30
N ASP A 163 -31.46 7.02 15.37
CA ASP A 163 -31.64 7.22 13.93
C ASP A 163 -32.88 6.46 13.43
N ALA A 164 -34.03 7.13 13.51
CA ALA A 164 -35.31 6.58 13.08
C ALA A 164 -35.33 6.23 11.58
N VAL A 165 -34.65 7.01 10.73
CA VAL A 165 -34.66 6.79 9.27
C VAL A 165 -33.90 5.53 8.91
N ALA A 166 -32.71 5.35 9.48
CA ALA A 166 -31.95 4.12 9.30
C ALA A 166 -32.67 2.91 9.91
N ALA A 167 -33.31 3.07 11.07
CA ALA A 167 -34.07 2.02 11.72
C ALA A 167 -35.24 1.53 10.86
N GLU A 168 -36.02 2.44 10.28
CA GLU A 168 -37.15 2.12 9.40
C GLU A 168 -36.70 1.43 8.10
N ARG A 169 -35.66 1.95 7.44
CA ARG A 169 -35.13 1.32 6.23
C ARG A 169 -34.63 -0.10 6.47
N VAL A 170 -33.99 -0.32 7.62
CA VAL A 170 -33.50 -1.66 7.98
C VAL A 170 -34.67 -2.57 8.38
N ARG A 171 -35.72 -2.04 9.03
CA ARG A 171 -36.96 -2.78 9.30
C ARG A 171 -37.53 -3.38 8.02
N GLU A 172 -37.77 -2.55 7.01
CA GLU A 172 -38.34 -2.97 5.73
C GLU A 172 -37.52 -4.12 5.11
N ALA A 173 -36.20 -3.99 5.09
CA ALA A 173 -35.31 -5.03 4.57
C ALA A 173 -35.38 -6.34 5.37
N VAL A 174 -35.55 -6.29 6.69
CA VAL A 174 -35.72 -7.49 7.52
C VAL A 174 -37.10 -8.13 7.29
N GLN A 175 -38.16 -7.33 7.17
CA GLN A 175 -39.51 -7.80 6.84
C GLN A 175 -39.56 -8.48 5.46
N GLU A 176 -38.87 -7.93 4.46
CA GLU A 176 -38.74 -8.52 3.13
C GLU A 176 -38.05 -9.89 3.18
N ILE A 177 -36.96 -10.01 3.94
CA ILE A 177 -36.25 -11.29 4.12
C ILE A 177 -37.16 -12.31 4.81
N ALA A 178 -37.84 -11.91 5.89
CA ALA A 178 -38.76 -12.78 6.62
C ALA A 178 -39.91 -13.28 5.73
N SER A 179 -40.53 -12.37 4.97
CA SER A 179 -41.59 -12.68 4.01
C SER A 179 -41.10 -13.61 2.89
N GLY A 180 -39.89 -13.37 2.36
CA GLY A 180 -39.27 -14.24 1.37
C GLY A 180 -39.01 -15.66 1.89
N LEU A 181 -38.63 -15.80 3.16
CA LEU A 181 -38.44 -17.10 3.82
C LEU A 181 -39.77 -17.80 4.07
N LEU A 182 -40.85 -17.09 4.43
CA LEU A 182 -42.19 -17.65 4.56
C LEU A 182 -42.72 -18.24 3.24
N GLY A 183 -42.20 -17.80 2.08
CA GLY A 183 -42.46 -18.44 0.80
C GLY A 183 -41.84 -19.86 0.65
N LYS A 184 -40.98 -20.28 1.58
CA LYS A 184 -40.18 -21.52 1.51
C LYS A 184 -40.48 -22.54 2.63
N LEU A 185 -41.73 -22.61 3.10
CA LEU A 185 -42.16 -23.53 4.17
C LEU A 185 -42.01 -25.03 3.83
N THR A 186 -41.71 -25.37 2.58
CA THR A 186 -41.35 -26.74 2.19
C THR A 186 -40.00 -27.19 2.79
N ILE A 187 -39.14 -26.24 3.20
CA ILE A 187 -37.87 -26.52 3.86
C ILE A 187 -38.11 -26.71 5.37
N PRO A 188 -37.80 -27.88 5.97
CA PRO A 188 -38.10 -28.15 7.38
C PRO A 188 -37.51 -27.13 8.36
N ALA A 189 -36.26 -26.70 8.13
CA ALA A 189 -35.58 -25.71 8.97
C ALA A 189 -36.27 -24.33 8.95
N VAL A 190 -36.89 -23.96 7.83
CA VAL A 190 -37.68 -22.72 7.70
C VAL A 190 -39.03 -22.91 8.39
N LYS A 191 -39.69 -24.05 8.17
CA LYS A 191 -40.97 -24.38 8.81
C LYS A 191 -40.91 -24.39 10.33
N GLU A 192 -39.81 -24.88 10.92
CA GLU A 192 -39.59 -24.86 12.38
C GLU A 192 -39.56 -23.43 12.96
N ARG A 193 -39.27 -22.43 12.13
CA ARG A 193 -39.16 -21.02 12.53
C ARG A 193 -40.29 -20.15 11.96
N ALA A 194 -41.34 -20.76 11.40
CA ALA A 194 -42.42 -20.06 10.71
C ALA A 194 -43.10 -19.00 11.61
N GLU A 195 -43.45 -19.36 12.86
CA GLU A 195 -44.08 -18.44 13.82
C GLU A 195 -43.24 -17.17 14.03
N LEU A 196 -41.93 -17.33 14.26
CA LEU A 196 -41.02 -16.19 14.42
C LEU A 196 -40.91 -15.35 13.14
N LEU A 197 -40.92 -15.99 11.97
CA LEU A 197 -40.87 -15.28 10.69
C LEU A 197 -42.16 -14.50 10.42
N GLU A 198 -43.32 -15.04 10.80
CA GLU A 198 -44.62 -14.36 10.72
C GLU A 198 -44.66 -13.14 11.63
N GLU A 199 -44.19 -13.26 12.88
CA GLU A 199 -44.06 -12.15 13.81
C GLU A 199 -43.15 -11.04 13.24
N VAL A 200 -41.95 -11.39 12.80
CA VAL A 200 -40.96 -10.42 12.28
C VAL A 200 -41.42 -9.75 10.98
N ALA A 201 -42.22 -10.44 10.17
CA ALA A 201 -42.81 -9.87 8.96
C ALA A 201 -43.93 -8.86 9.25
N GLY A 202 -44.66 -9.01 10.36
CA GLY A 202 -45.74 -8.13 10.76
C GLY A 202 -45.28 -6.83 11.43
N ASP A 203 -46.04 -5.74 11.23
CA ASP A 203 -45.69 -4.42 11.77
C ASP A 203 -45.83 -4.34 13.30
N ASP A 204 -46.74 -5.11 13.89
CA ASP A 204 -47.01 -5.11 15.33
C ASP A 204 -45.77 -5.49 16.16
N TRP A 205 -44.93 -6.39 15.65
CA TRP A 205 -43.69 -6.82 16.32
C TRP A 205 -42.67 -5.68 16.45
N TRP A 206 -42.75 -4.68 15.58
CA TRP A 206 -41.77 -3.60 15.49
C TRP A 206 -42.10 -2.38 16.36
N VAL A 207 -43.31 -2.28 16.91
CA VAL A 207 -43.77 -1.14 17.72
C VAL A 207 -42.93 -0.95 18.97
N ASP A 208 -42.64 -2.03 19.70
CA ASP A 208 -41.87 -2.03 20.94
C ASP A 208 -40.66 -2.97 20.87
N VAL A 209 -40.04 -3.09 19.69
CA VAL A 209 -38.92 -4.01 19.49
C VAL A 209 -37.72 -3.66 20.38
N THR A 210 -37.17 -4.65 21.08
CA THR A 210 -36.00 -4.49 21.96
C THR A 210 -34.72 -5.03 21.33
N LEU A 211 -33.55 -4.61 21.83
CA LEU A 211 -32.27 -5.11 21.34
C LEU A 211 -32.11 -6.65 21.51
N PRO A 212 -32.57 -7.26 22.62
CA PRO A 212 -32.60 -8.72 22.75
C PRO A 212 -33.52 -9.42 21.75
N MET A 213 -34.67 -8.82 21.42
CA MET A 213 -35.56 -9.37 20.37
C MET A 213 -34.86 -9.39 19.01
N LEU A 214 -34.14 -8.32 18.65
CA LEU A 214 -33.34 -8.26 17.44
C LEU A 214 -32.21 -9.30 17.44
N GLU A 215 -31.52 -9.49 18.57
CA GLU A 215 -30.47 -10.51 18.68
C GLU A 215 -31.03 -11.93 18.55
N LEU A 216 -32.21 -12.19 19.12
CA LEU A 216 -32.91 -13.47 18.96
C LEU A 216 -33.19 -13.78 17.49
N VAL A 217 -33.67 -12.78 16.74
CA VAL A 217 -33.90 -12.89 15.29
C VAL A 217 -32.60 -13.16 14.55
N ARG A 218 -31.52 -12.44 14.86
CA ARG A 218 -30.19 -12.65 14.28
C ARG A 218 -29.75 -14.10 14.39
N VAL A 219 -29.79 -14.63 15.62
CA VAL A 219 -29.30 -15.99 15.92
C VAL A 219 -30.17 -17.06 15.25
N ARG A 220 -31.50 -16.91 15.27
CA ARG A 220 -32.43 -17.93 14.76
C ARG A 220 -32.61 -17.91 13.24
N VAL A 221 -32.46 -16.75 12.59
CA VAL A 221 -32.78 -16.59 11.16
C VAL A 221 -31.54 -16.61 10.27
N ARG A 222 -30.34 -16.24 10.76
CA ARG A 222 -29.13 -16.10 9.93
C ARG A 222 -28.83 -17.26 8.98
N SER A 223 -28.99 -18.50 9.42
CA SER A 223 -28.70 -19.71 8.64
C SER A 223 -29.79 -20.03 7.61
N LEU A 224 -30.97 -19.43 7.77
CA LEU A 224 -32.11 -19.58 6.86
C LEU A 224 -32.02 -18.61 5.69
N VAL A 225 -31.39 -17.44 5.86
CA VAL A 225 -31.33 -16.36 4.83
C VAL A 225 -30.77 -16.85 3.49
N ARG A 226 -29.91 -17.86 3.48
CA ARG A 226 -29.43 -18.50 2.24
C ARG A 226 -30.55 -19.09 1.35
N PHE A 227 -31.72 -19.36 1.92
CA PHE A 227 -32.91 -19.86 1.22
C PHE A 227 -33.86 -18.77 0.75
N ALA A 228 -33.67 -17.52 1.20
CA ALA A 228 -34.43 -16.39 0.67
C ALA A 228 -34.06 -16.22 -0.81
N ASP A 229 -35.06 -15.96 -1.64
CA ASP A 229 -34.81 -15.72 -3.06
C ASP A 229 -33.89 -14.50 -3.19
N LYS A 230 -32.76 -14.66 -3.88
CA LYS A 230 -31.93 -13.51 -4.23
C LYS A 230 -32.80 -12.63 -5.12
N ALA A 231 -33.06 -11.39 -4.70
CA ALA A 231 -33.73 -10.40 -5.54
C ALA A 231 -33.14 -10.51 -6.95
N THR A 232 -33.99 -10.85 -7.92
CA THR A 232 -33.60 -11.12 -9.29
C THR A 232 -32.95 -9.84 -9.81
N ARG A 233 -31.62 -9.74 -9.72
CA ARG A 233 -30.89 -8.62 -10.32
C ARG A 233 -31.16 -8.75 -11.81
N ALA A 234 -31.99 -7.85 -12.33
CA ALA A 234 -32.16 -7.72 -13.77
C ALA A 234 -30.75 -7.66 -14.37
N THR A 235 -30.42 -8.65 -15.19
CA THR A 235 -29.15 -8.67 -15.88
C THR A 235 -29.18 -7.47 -16.82
N VAL A 236 -28.53 -6.38 -16.42
CA VAL A 236 -28.45 -5.17 -17.25
C VAL A 236 -27.42 -5.47 -18.32
N TYR A 237 -27.90 -5.76 -19.52
CA TYR A 237 -27.07 -5.79 -20.72
C TYR A 237 -26.91 -4.34 -21.18
N THR A 238 -25.75 -3.76 -20.90
CA THR A 238 -25.35 -2.50 -21.53
C THR A 238 -24.62 -2.83 -22.83
N ASP A 239 -25.27 -2.57 -23.95
CA ASP A 239 -24.67 -2.58 -25.29
C ASP A 239 -24.36 -1.12 -25.66
N PHE A 240 -23.09 -0.74 -25.55
CA PHE A 240 -22.61 0.57 -25.94
C PHE A 240 -21.92 0.44 -27.30
N GLU A 241 -22.40 1.18 -28.29
CA GLU A 241 -21.70 1.32 -29.56
C GLU A 241 -20.54 2.29 -29.37
N ASP A 242 -19.31 1.78 -29.39
CA ASP A 242 -18.11 2.59 -29.16
C ASP A 242 -17.88 3.57 -30.30
N THR A 243 -17.79 4.87 -29.97
CA THR A 243 -17.27 5.88 -30.89
C THR A 243 -15.75 5.83 -30.85
N LEU A 244 -15.12 5.22 -31.85
CA LEU A 244 -13.66 5.23 -31.98
C LEU A 244 -13.18 6.66 -32.24
N GLY A 245 -12.39 7.20 -31.32
CA GLY A 245 -11.69 8.48 -31.50
C GLY A 245 -10.52 8.38 -32.48
N GLU A 246 -9.85 9.51 -32.72
CA GLU A 246 -8.61 9.55 -33.51
C GLU A 246 -7.50 8.73 -32.83
N ALA A 247 -6.76 7.95 -33.62
CA ALA A 247 -5.63 7.18 -33.10
C ALA A 247 -4.49 8.13 -32.71
N VAL A 248 -4.06 8.06 -31.46
CA VAL A 248 -2.91 8.81 -30.93
C VAL A 248 -1.74 7.84 -30.75
N GLU A 249 -0.58 8.22 -31.29
CA GLU A 249 0.66 7.46 -31.07
C GLU A 249 1.20 7.78 -29.66
N ILE A 250 1.23 6.77 -28.78
CA ILE A 250 1.73 6.91 -27.41
C ILE A 250 3.09 6.21 -27.31
N THR A 251 4.15 7.00 -27.15
CA THR A 251 5.48 6.49 -26.82
C THR A 251 5.50 6.08 -25.35
N LEU A 252 5.45 4.77 -25.08
CA LEU A 252 5.41 4.25 -23.72
C LEU A 252 6.80 4.35 -23.04
N PRO A 253 6.95 5.10 -21.93
CA PRO A 253 8.19 5.13 -21.17
C PRO A 253 8.38 3.81 -20.41
N GLY A 254 9.56 3.19 -20.52
CA GLY A 254 9.92 1.99 -19.76
C GLY A 254 9.59 0.65 -20.42
N VAL A 255 9.12 0.64 -21.68
CA VAL A 255 8.94 -0.58 -22.48
C VAL A 255 10.24 -0.96 -23.18
N THR A 256 11.30 -1.16 -22.40
CA THR A 256 12.40 -1.98 -22.88
C THR A 256 12.10 -3.41 -22.44
N PRO A 257 11.68 -4.32 -23.34
CA PRO A 257 11.49 -5.71 -22.98
C PRO A 257 12.85 -6.27 -22.55
N GLY A 258 12.99 -6.62 -21.27
CA GLY A 258 14.12 -7.43 -20.79
C GLY A 258 14.99 -6.83 -19.67
N THR A 259 14.86 -5.55 -19.34
CA THR A 259 15.71 -4.95 -18.29
C THR A 259 15.02 -5.05 -16.93
N ASP A 260 15.23 -6.16 -16.23
CA ASP A 260 15.12 -6.17 -14.77
C ASP A 260 16.16 -5.17 -14.25
N VAL A 261 15.72 -3.92 -13.98
CA VAL A 261 16.60 -2.80 -13.61
C VAL A 261 17.44 -3.14 -12.38
N GLU A 262 16.91 -3.93 -11.45
CA GLU A 262 17.65 -4.41 -10.28
C GLU A 262 18.75 -5.40 -10.69
N ARG A 263 18.44 -6.34 -11.58
CA ARG A 263 19.45 -7.27 -12.14
C ARG A 263 20.50 -6.53 -12.98
N PHE A 264 20.10 -5.53 -13.77
CA PHE A 264 21.02 -4.68 -14.53
C PHE A 264 21.96 -3.93 -13.59
N ARG A 265 21.41 -3.24 -12.58
CA ARG A 265 22.20 -2.54 -11.54
C ARG A 265 23.15 -3.49 -10.82
N ALA A 266 22.70 -4.69 -10.46
CA ALA A 266 23.54 -5.68 -9.79
C ALA A 266 24.70 -6.16 -10.70
N LYS A 267 24.43 -6.41 -11.99
CA LYS A 267 25.44 -6.84 -12.95
C LYS A 267 26.44 -5.73 -13.28
N ALA A 268 25.96 -4.51 -13.53
CA ALA A 268 26.77 -3.32 -13.74
C ALA A 268 27.67 -3.05 -12.53
N ARG A 269 27.10 -3.08 -11.31
CA ARG A 269 27.88 -2.94 -10.06
C ARG A 269 28.94 -4.03 -9.90
N GLY A 270 28.59 -5.28 -10.21
CA GLY A 270 29.53 -6.40 -10.16
C GLY A 270 30.69 -6.23 -11.12
N TYR A 271 30.42 -5.82 -12.36
CA TYR A 271 31.43 -5.58 -13.38
C TYR A 271 32.33 -4.40 -13.01
N LEU A 272 31.73 -3.25 -12.65
CA LEU A 272 32.49 -2.05 -12.29
C LEU A 272 33.41 -2.26 -11.08
N ARG A 273 33.04 -3.13 -10.13
CA ARG A 273 33.91 -3.52 -9.00
C ARG A 273 35.14 -4.31 -9.41
N VAL A 274 35.08 -5.11 -10.47
CA VAL A 274 36.24 -5.85 -10.98
C VAL A 274 37.20 -4.92 -11.74
N HIS A 275 36.67 -3.83 -12.31
CA HIS A 275 37.41 -2.86 -13.11
C HIS A 275 37.65 -1.53 -12.39
N GLU A 276 37.83 -1.56 -11.06
CA GLU A 276 38.14 -0.37 -10.24
C GLU A 276 39.49 0.28 -10.60
N ASP A 277 40.35 -0.42 -11.32
CA ASP A 277 41.62 0.06 -11.84
C ASP A 277 41.47 0.99 -13.05
N ALA A 278 40.30 1.00 -13.71
CA ALA A 278 40.07 1.85 -14.87
C ALA A 278 40.10 3.35 -14.52
N LEU A 279 40.82 4.13 -15.33
CA LEU A 279 41.09 5.55 -15.05
C LEU A 279 39.80 6.39 -14.93
N ALA A 280 38.83 6.19 -15.83
CA ALA A 280 37.55 6.89 -15.77
C ALA A 280 36.78 6.60 -14.47
N LEU A 281 36.81 5.35 -13.98
CA LEU A 281 36.16 4.95 -12.75
C LEU A 281 36.89 5.49 -11.50
N GLN A 282 38.23 5.52 -11.52
CA GLN A 282 39.01 6.15 -10.46
C GLN A 282 38.74 7.65 -10.37
N ARG A 283 38.66 8.36 -11.50
CA ARG A 283 38.29 9.78 -11.53
C ARG A 283 36.91 10.01 -10.92
N LEU A 284 35.95 9.19 -11.32
CA LEU A 284 34.58 9.25 -10.82
C LEU A 284 34.50 9.05 -9.29
N ARG A 285 35.22 8.05 -8.76
CA ARG A 285 35.25 7.75 -7.33
C ARG A 285 36.05 8.74 -6.51
N ARG A 286 37.12 9.31 -7.06
CA ARG A 286 37.97 10.32 -6.41
C ARG A 286 37.45 11.75 -6.53
N ASN A 287 36.19 11.91 -6.90
CA ASN A 287 35.55 13.22 -7.07
C ASN A 287 36.33 14.17 -8.00
N LYS A 288 36.93 13.64 -9.07
CA LYS A 288 37.62 14.45 -10.08
C LYS A 288 36.70 14.68 -11.28
N GLN A 289 36.81 15.86 -11.88
CA GLN A 289 35.98 16.29 -13.02
C GLN A 289 36.07 15.30 -14.18
N LEU A 290 34.91 14.78 -14.62
CA LEU A 290 34.85 13.91 -15.80
C LEU A 290 35.04 14.70 -17.08
N THR A 291 35.76 14.08 -18.02
CA THR A 291 35.87 14.51 -19.42
C THR A 291 34.89 13.75 -20.32
N SER A 292 34.68 14.24 -21.55
CA SER A 292 33.88 13.53 -22.55
C SER A 292 34.44 12.15 -22.90
N GLN A 293 35.77 11.99 -22.86
CA GLN A 293 36.43 10.70 -23.04
C GLN A 293 36.11 9.75 -21.89
N ASP A 294 36.13 10.23 -20.64
CA ASP A 294 35.79 9.40 -19.47
C ASP A 294 34.34 8.89 -19.57
N LEU A 295 33.39 9.73 -20.02
CA LEU A 295 32.01 9.28 -20.22
C LEU A 295 31.90 8.18 -21.28
N SER A 296 32.59 8.32 -22.41
CA SER A 296 32.61 7.29 -23.46
C SER A 296 33.22 5.97 -22.96
N GLU A 297 34.27 6.03 -22.15
CA GLU A 297 34.88 4.85 -21.53
C GLU A 297 33.91 4.18 -20.54
N LEU A 298 33.21 4.97 -19.73
CA LEU A 298 32.21 4.50 -18.78
C LEU A 298 30.97 3.88 -19.47
N GLU A 299 30.54 4.44 -20.60
CA GLU A 299 29.50 3.87 -21.45
C GLU A 299 29.93 2.52 -22.01
N GLY A 300 31.17 2.42 -22.51
CA GLY A 300 31.78 1.17 -22.96
C GLY A 300 31.82 0.11 -21.85
N MET A 301 32.17 0.49 -20.62
CA MET A 301 32.15 -0.45 -19.48
C MET A 301 30.75 -0.98 -19.17
N LEU A 302 29.70 -0.16 -19.30
CA LEU A 302 28.33 -0.65 -19.16
C LEU A 302 27.96 -1.62 -20.29
N HIS A 303 28.35 -1.31 -21.52
CA HIS A 303 28.16 -2.20 -22.65
C HIS A 303 28.84 -3.56 -22.41
N ASP A 304 30.08 -3.57 -21.92
CA ASP A 304 30.83 -4.80 -21.60
C ASP A 304 30.26 -5.56 -20.39
N ALA A 305 29.65 -4.84 -19.43
CA ALA A 305 28.83 -5.44 -18.39
C ALA A 305 27.56 -6.12 -18.95
N GLY A 306 27.30 -6.00 -20.25
CA GLY A 306 26.17 -6.55 -20.99
C GLY A 306 24.92 -5.68 -20.92
N ALA A 307 25.09 -4.36 -20.84
CA ALA A 307 24.03 -3.40 -21.11
C ALA A 307 23.67 -3.45 -22.60
N GLY A 308 22.39 -3.62 -22.93
CA GLY A 308 21.93 -3.44 -24.29
C GLY A 308 21.90 -1.96 -24.69
N PRO A 309 21.75 -1.64 -25.99
CA PRO A 309 21.64 -0.25 -26.46
C PRO A 309 20.55 0.56 -25.74
N ALA A 310 19.42 -0.09 -25.43
CA ALA A 310 18.33 0.54 -24.70
C ALA A 310 18.65 0.82 -23.23
N ASP A 311 19.49 -0.02 -22.59
CA ASP A 311 19.92 0.18 -21.20
C ASP A 311 20.88 1.37 -21.10
N LEU A 312 21.74 1.55 -22.10
CA LEU A 312 22.66 2.70 -22.20
C LEU A 312 21.89 4.01 -22.39
N VAL A 313 20.91 4.02 -23.29
CA VAL A 313 20.02 5.18 -23.48
C VAL A 313 19.28 5.50 -22.18
N TRP A 314 18.71 4.49 -21.51
CA TRP A 314 18.02 4.69 -20.24
C TRP A 314 18.95 5.23 -19.13
N ALA A 315 20.17 4.71 -19.03
CA ALA A 315 21.18 5.16 -18.08
C ALA A 315 21.60 6.62 -18.34
N ALA A 316 21.73 7.01 -19.61
CA ALA A 316 22.05 8.38 -20.01
C ALA A 316 20.92 9.38 -19.72
N HIS A 317 19.65 8.93 -19.74
CA HIS A 317 18.48 9.75 -19.43
C HIS A 317 18.12 9.77 -17.94
N GLN A 318 18.92 9.15 -17.06
CA GLN A 318 18.72 9.28 -15.62
C GLN A 318 18.91 10.73 -15.16
N PRO A 319 18.24 11.15 -14.08
CA PRO A 319 18.45 12.47 -13.49
C PRO A 319 19.94 12.72 -13.22
N GLY A 320 20.52 13.73 -13.88
CA GLY A 320 21.94 14.06 -13.78
C GLY A 320 22.88 13.33 -14.74
N GLY A 321 22.35 12.47 -15.62
CA GLY A 321 23.11 11.84 -16.70
C GLY A 321 23.92 10.60 -16.31
N LEU A 322 24.65 10.06 -17.28
CA LEU A 322 25.35 8.79 -17.19
C LEU A 322 26.38 8.73 -16.05
N GLY A 323 27.17 9.78 -15.85
CA GLY A 323 28.22 9.80 -14.83
C GLY A 323 27.66 9.74 -13.41
N LEU A 324 26.58 10.50 -13.13
CA LEU A 324 25.88 10.43 -11.84
C LEU A 324 25.24 9.07 -11.61
N PHE A 325 24.63 8.49 -12.65
CA PHE A 325 24.09 7.13 -12.58
C PHE A 325 25.17 6.11 -12.21
N ILE A 326 26.30 6.09 -12.90
CA ILE A 326 27.37 5.13 -12.63
C ILE A 326 27.96 5.35 -11.24
N ARG A 327 28.10 6.60 -10.81
CA ARG A 327 28.59 6.93 -9.45
C ARG A 327 27.64 6.42 -8.36
N SER A 328 26.33 6.41 -8.62
CA SER A 328 25.35 5.80 -7.71
C SER A 328 25.49 4.28 -7.56
N LEU A 329 26.16 3.61 -8.51
CA LEU A 329 26.42 2.17 -8.44
C LEU A 329 27.67 1.84 -7.63
N VAL A 330 28.72 2.67 -7.73
CA VAL A 330 30.04 2.40 -7.14
C VAL A 330 30.34 3.19 -5.87
N GLY A 331 29.62 4.28 -5.62
CA GLY A 331 29.86 5.18 -4.49
C GLY A 331 31.09 6.07 -4.67
N LEU A 332 31.25 7.04 -3.76
CA LEU A 332 32.44 7.89 -3.70
C LEU A 332 33.53 7.25 -2.82
N GLU A 333 34.80 7.50 -3.12
CA GLU A 333 35.89 7.11 -2.22
C GLU A 333 35.84 7.94 -0.94
N ARG A 334 35.99 7.30 0.24
CA ARG A 334 35.85 7.99 1.53
C ARG A 334 36.84 9.13 1.69
N ALA A 335 38.09 8.93 1.26
CA ALA A 335 39.11 9.98 1.29
C ALA A 335 38.71 11.19 0.42
N ALA A 336 38.08 10.98 -0.73
CA ALA A 336 37.62 12.07 -1.60
C ALA A 336 36.39 12.79 -1.06
N ALA A 337 35.50 12.06 -0.37
CA ALA A 337 34.40 12.66 0.38
C ALA A 337 34.91 13.53 1.53
N GLU A 338 35.89 13.04 2.30
CA GLU A 338 36.52 13.80 3.40
C GLU A 338 37.31 15.02 2.87
N GLU A 339 38.03 14.87 1.76
CA GLU A 339 38.75 15.96 1.08
C GLU A 339 37.79 17.10 0.71
N ALA A 340 36.60 16.78 0.18
CA ALA A 340 35.59 17.77 -0.18
C ALA A 340 35.05 18.59 1.02
N PHE A 341 35.14 18.04 2.24
CA PHE A 341 34.75 18.71 3.47
C PHE A 341 35.93 19.21 4.31
N THR A 342 37.17 19.04 3.83
CA THR A 342 38.38 19.42 4.60
C THR A 342 38.46 20.92 4.81
N ASP A 343 38.13 21.73 3.80
CA ASP A 343 38.11 23.20 3.93
C ASP A 343 36.94 23.69 4.78
N PHE A 344 35.83 22.93 4.82
CA PHE A 344 34.69 23.23 5.69
C PHE A 344 35.01 22.91 7.15
N LEU A 345 35.76 21.83 7.40
CA LEU A 345 36.21 21.43 8.74
C LEU A 345 37.56 22.07 9.13
N GLY A 346 38.17 22.86 8.25
CA GLY A 346 39.50 23.44 8.36
C GLY A 346 39.51 24.93 8.73
N ASP A 347 40.55 25.32 9.47
CA ASP A 347 40.88 26.66 9.99
C ASP A 347 39.90 27.30 11.00
N GLY A 348 40.03 26.85 12.26
CA GLY A 348 39.80 27.70 13.45
C GLY A 348 38.37 27.74 14.01
N ALA A 349 37.40 27.10 13.36
CA ALA A 349 36.05 26.96 13.90
C ALA A 349 35.98 25.75 14.86
N GLY A 350 35.75 26.00 16.14
CA GLY A 350 35.55 24.97 17.15
C GLY A 350 34.23 24.21 16.95
N TYR A 351 34.17 23.33 15.96
CA TYR A 351 32.99 22.50 15.69
C TYR A 351 32.68 21.56 16.86
N THR A 352 31.41 21.45 17.19
CA THR A 352 30.89 20.54 18.22
C THR A 352 30.90 19.09 17.74
N VAL A 353 30.88 18.14 18.69
CA VAL A 353 30.78 16.70 18.39
C VAL A 353 29.55 16.38 17.52
N SER A 354 28.44 17.10 17.73
CA SER A 354 27.21 16.92 16.94
C SER A 354 27.37 17.37 15.49
N GLN A 355 28.10 18.48 15.25
CA GLN A 355 28.38 18.99 13.91
C GLN A 355 29.32 18.05 13.15
N VAL A 356 30.39 17.56 13.79
CA VAL A 356 31.30 16.56 13.20
C VAL A 356 30.55 15.29 12.84
N ARG A 357 29.71 14.78 13.76
CA ARG A 357 28.88 13.60 13.52
C ARG A 357 27.90 13.79 12.35
N PHE A 358 27.38 15.01 12.18
CA PHE A 358 26.49 15.33 11.05
C PHE A 358 27.24 15.27 9.72
N VAL A 359 28.45 15.84 9.64
CA VAL A 359 29.30 15.77 8.44
C VAL A 359 29.74 14.32 8.16
N ASP A 360 30.06 13.53 9.18
CA ASP A 360 30.37 12.10 9.02
C ASP A 360 29.21 11.31 8.42
N LEU A 361 27.95 11.66 8.74
CA LEU A 361 26.77 11.06 8.11
C LEU A 361 26.71 11.41 6.61
N ILE A 362 26.97 12.67 6.26
CA ILE A 362 27.03 13.10 4.85
C ILE A 362 28.13 12.32 4.11
N VAL A 363 29.34 12.25 4.66
CA VAL A 363 30.46 11.48 4.09
C VAL A 363 30.07 10.01 3.92
N LYS A 364 29.40 9.41 4.90
CA LYS A 364 28.92 8.01 4.82
C LYS A 364 27.88 7.83 3.72
N GLU A 365 26.99 8.79 3.52
CA GLU A 365 25.97 8.69 2.47
C GLU A 365 26.58 8.91 1.09
N LEU A 366 27.49 9.88 0.92
CA LEU A 366 28.24 10.08 -0.33
C LEU A 366 29.08 8.86 -0.71
N THR A 367 29.69 8.18 0.25
CA THR A 367 30.45 6.95 -0.01
C THR A 367 29.57 5.78 -0.44
N THR A 368 28.30 5.77 -0.05
CA THR A 368 27.36 4.68 -0.38
C THR A 368 26.57 4.97 -1.66
N GLN A 369 26.05 6.19 -1.80
CA GLN A 369 25.15 6.62 -2.88
C GLN A 369 25.87 7.41 -3.98
N GLY A 370 27.13 7.80 -3.76
CA GLY A 370 27.96 8.48 -4.76
C GLY A 370 27.65 9.98 -4.95
N ALA A 371 26.41 10.39 -4.72
CA ALA A 371 25.95 11.78 -4.73
C ALA A 371 24.69 11.90 -3.86
N MET A 372 24.36 13.13 -3.45
CA MET A 372 23.21 13.42 -2.59
C MET A 372 22.56 14.74 -3.03
N GLU A 373 21.23 14.83 -2.97
CA GLU A 373 20.52 16.11 -3.11
C GLU A 373 20.49 16.86 -1.78
N PRO A 374 20.64 18.20 -1.77
CA PRO A 374 20.58 19.02 -0.55
C PRO A 374 19.32 18.79 0.31
N ALA A 375 18.17 18.53 -0.31
CA ALA A 375 16.91 18.24 0.39
C ALA A 375 17.00 17.02 1.32
N ARG A 376 17.91 16.08 1.04
CA ARG A 376 18.12 14.86 1.84
C ARG A 376 18.55 15.15 3.27
N LEU A 377 19.16 16.32 3.53
CA LEU A 377 19.59 16.75 4.86
C LEU A 377 18.42 16.99 5.84
N PHE A 378 17.19 17.09 5.33
CA PHE A 378 15.96 17.30 6.11
C PHE A 378 15.15 16.03 6.36
N GLU A 379 15.72 14.86 6.04
CA GLU A 379 15.10 13.55 6.22
C GLU A 379 15.93 12.67 7.20
N SER A 380 15.34 11.57 7.72
CA SER A 380 16.10 10.60 8.51
C SER A 380 17.20 9.96 7.64
N PRO A 381 18.45 9.83 8.14
CA PRO A 381 18.88 9.86 9.55
C PRO A 381 19.34 11.23 10.10
N TYR A 382 19.31 12.30 9.30
CA TYR A 382 19.80 13.63 9.72
C TYR A 382 18.90 14.26 10.76
N THR A 383 17.58 14.10 10.61
CA THR A 383 16.57 14.58 11.56
C THR A 383 16.68 13.91 12.94
N ASP A 384 17.28 12.72 13.00
CA ASP A 384 17.50 12.00 14.27
C ASP A 384 18.68 12.57 15.06
N VAL A 385 19.61 13.27 14.37
CA VAL A 385 20.73 13.99 15.00
C VAL A 385 20.34 15.43 15.32
N ALA A 386 19.52 16.06 14.47
CA ALA A 386 19.00 17.40 14.67
C ALA A 386 17.56 17.51 14.15
N ALA A 387 16.60 17.76 15.04
CA ALA A 387 15.17 17.73 14.72
C ALA A 387 14.74 18.68 13.59
N THR A 388 15.46 19.78 13.38
CA THR A 388 15.25 20.75 12.30
C THR A 388 16.25 20.62 11.16
N GLY A 389 16.95 19.48 11.05
CA GLY A 389 17.97 19.25 10.04
C GLY A 389 19.24 20.09 10.27
N PRO A 390 19.95 20.49 9.19
CA PRO A 390 21.22 21.21 9.30
C PRO A 390 21.06 22.60 9.97
N ASP A 391 19.89 23.23 9.85
CA ASP A 391 19.58 24.54 10.44
C ASP A 391 19.59 24.52 11.97
N GLY A 392 19.40 23.35 12.58
CA GLY A 392 19.49 23.18 14.03
C GLY A 392 20.92 23.10 14.57
N LEU A 393 21.91 22.88 13.69
CA LEU A 393 23.30 22.63 14.07
C LEU A 393 24.29 23.64 13.50
N PHE A 394 24.00 24.23 12.35
CA PHE A 394 24.90 25.14 11.64
C PHE A 394 24.23 26.51 11.46
N ALA A 395 25.03 27.57 11.38
CA ALA A 395 24.53 28.87 10.98
C ALA A 395 24.11 28.84 9.50
N GLU A 396 23.18 29.70 9.09
CA GLU A 396 22.63 29.74 7.72
C GLU A 396 23.73 29.81 6.64
N GLY A 397 24.79 30.57 6.88
CA GLY A 397 25.95 30.66 5.97
C GLY A 397 26.76 29.36 5.86
N ASP A 398 26.79 28.53 6.90
CA ASP A 398 27.46 27.24 6.88
C ASP A 398 26.58 26.14 6.26
N VAL A 399 25.26 26.22 6.43
CA VAL A 399 24.32 25.37 5.67
C VAL A 399 24.47 25.61 4.18
N GLY A 400 24.56 26.88 3.76
CA GLY A 400 24.84 27.25 2.36
C GLY A 400 26.13 26.60 1.82
N LYS A 401 27.23 26.65 2.59
CA LYS A 401 28.49 25.99 2.20
C LYS A 401 28.34 24.48 2.04
N ILE A 402 27.60 23.80 2.93
CA ILE A 402 27.34 22.36 2.80
C ILE A 402 26.59 22.07 1.50
N VAL A 403 25.57 22.87 1.19
CA VAL A 403 24.80 22.75 -0.06
C VAL A 403 25.70 22.97 -1.28
N ASP A 404 26.58 23.98 -1.24
CA ASP A 404 27.53 24.27 -2.32
C ASP A 404 28.53 23.11 -2.52
N ILE A 405 29.06 22.53 -1.44
CA ILE A 405 29.94 21.35 -1.49
C ILE A 405 29.21 20.16 -2.12
N LEU A 406 27.96 19.90 -1.72
CA LEU A 406 27.15 18.83 -2.33
C LEU A 406 26.92 19.10 -3.82
N GLY A 407 26.64 20.36 -4.20
CA GLY A 407 26.51 20.78 -5.59
C GLY A 407 27.81 20.58 -6.39
N ALA A 408 28.95 20.92 -5.83
CA ALA A 408 30.26 20.73 -6.44
C ALA A 408 30.60 19.24 -6.61
N VAL A 409 30.36 18.41 -5.58
CA VAL A 409 30.52 16.96 -5.69
C VAL A 409 29.61 16.41 -6.79
N ARG A 410 28.38 16.89 -6.92
CA ARG A 410 27.49 16.47 -8.01
C ARG A 410 28.02 16.83 -9.39
N SER A 411 28.49 18.05 -9.58
CA SER A 411 28.93 18.56 -10.88
C SER A 411 30.17 17.85 -11.42
N THR A 412 31.06 17.33 -10.56
CA THR A 412 32.25 16.59 -11.02
C THR A 412 31.94 15.34 -11.83
N ALA A 413 30.76 14.73 -11.65
CA ALA A 413 30.32 13.56 -12.42
C ALA A 413 29.53 13.91 -13.69
N VAL A 414 29.46 15.19 -14.06
CA VAL A 414 28.90 15.65 -15.32
C VAL A 414 30.04 16.33 -16.08
N VAL A 415 30.11 16.17 -17.41
CA VAL A 415 31.14 16.87 -18.19
C VAL A 415 30.95 18.38 -18.05
N ALA A 416 32.04 19.09 -17.77
CA ALA A 416 32.02 20.55 -17.70
C ALA A 416 31.48 21.12 -19.01
N ALA A 417 30.47 21.98 -18.94
CA ALA A 417 29.98 22.70 -20.10
C ALA A 417 31.16 23.48 -20.71
N THR A 418 31.57 23.10 -21.92
CA THR A 418 32.44 23.96 -22.73
C THR A 418 31.68 25.24 -23.00
N GLY A 419 32.15 26.34 -22.41
CA GLY A 419 31.60 27.68 -22.59
C GLY A 419 31.68 28.18 -24.02
#